data_AF-A0A0F9TQC1-F1
#
_entry.id   AF-A0A0F9TQC1-F1
#
_cell.length_a   1.000
_cell.length_b   1.000
_cell.length_c   1.000
_cell.angle_alpha   90.00
_cell.angle_beta   90.00
_cell.angle_gamma   90.00
#
_symmetry.space_group_name_H-M   'P 1'
#
loop_
_entity.id
_entity.type
_entity.pdbx_description
1 polymer ?
#
loop_
_entity_poly.entity_id
_entity_poly.type
_entity_poly.pdbx_seq_one_letter_code
_entity_poly.pdbx_strand_id
1 'polypeptide(L)'
;MKTLLTSQKSDITIKELENGLIGIKYLFPGLKIGIVIPAFNEELNIGNTLERIPTNISDRMEIVVVDDGSVDNTYKVARCFDVNIIRHPNNRGYGAATKTGLRFCKERECDVAIILDGDGQHNPKYIQNFIRPIVEDNIDFTIGNRFKYYYNMNTYRKLCSKLMSVFYL
;
A
#
# COMPACT_ATOMS: atom_id res chain seq x y z
N MET A 1 22.58 0.96 -1.55
CA MET A 1 21.20 1.23 -1.11
C MET A 1 20.91 2.70 -1.36
N LYS A 2 20.25 3.03 -2.48
CA LYS A 2 19.86 4.41 -2.80
C LYS A 2 18.45 4.63 -2.28
N THR A 3 18.24 5.62 -1.42
CA THR A 3 16.93 5.94 -0.83
C THR A 3 16.53 7.36 -1.24
N LEU A 4 15.34 7.54 -1.82
CA LEU A 4 14.80 8.86 -2.15
C LEU A 4 13.48 9.13 -1.38
N LEU A 5 13.38 10.34 -0.83
CA LEU A 5 12.21 10.87 -0.10
C LEU A 5 11.50 11.91 -0.98
N THR A 6 10.56 11.50 -1.81
CA THR A 6 9.87 12.39 -2.77
C THR A 6 8.68 13.13 -2.13
N SER A 7 8.49 14.44 -2.43
CA SER A 7 7.23 15.17 -2.16
C SER A 7 6.68 15.83 -3.41
N GLN A 8 5.35 15.97 -3.39
CA GLN A 8 4.49 16.87 -4.16
C GLN A 8 5.20 17.87 -5.10
N LYS A 9 5.49 17.39 -6.31
CA LYS A 9 5.60 18.22 -7.51
C LYS A 9 4.73 17.66 -8.66
N SER A 10 3.77 16.79 -8.34
CA SER A 10 3.08 15.91 -9.29
C SER A 10 1.86 16.52 -9.98
N ASP A 11 1.32 17.65 -9.52
CA ASP A 11 0.00 18.10 -9.98
C ASP A 11 0.04 18.80 -11.37
N ILE A 12 1.22 19.24 -11.82
CA ILE A 12 1.39 19.90 -13.12
C ILE A 12 1.59 18.87 -14.25
N THR A 13 2.24 17.74 -13.95
CA THR A 13 2.55 16.69 -14.94
C THR A 13 1.33 15.83 -15.33
N ILE A 14 0.33 15.72 -14.45
CA ILE A 14 -0.89 14.92 -14.70
C ILE A 14 -1.70 15.49 -15.89
N LYS A 15 -1.77 16.82 -16.04
CA LYS A 15 -2.50 17.46 -17.15
C LYS A 15 -1.87 17.24 -18.53
N GLU A 16 -0.55 17.08 -18.59
CA GLU A 16 0.16 16.79 -19.85
C GLU A 16 0.05 15.30 -20.22
N LEU A 17 -0.01 14.41 -19.23
CA LEU A 17 -0.28 12.98 -19.43
C LEU A 17 -1.72 12.73 -19.89
N GLU A 18 -2.72 13.41 -19.31
CA GLU A 18 -4.14 13.24 -19.67
C GLU A 18 -4.43 13.59 -21.15
N ASN A 19 -3.72 14.56 -21.73
CA ASN A 19 -3.92 14.96 -23.13
C ASN A 19 -3.18 14.07 -24.16
N GLY A 20 -2.27 13.19 -23.72
CA GLY A 20 -1.54 12.24 -24.58
C GLY A 20 -2.01 10.78 -24.48
N LEU A 21 -2.94 10.47 -23.58
CA LEU A 21 -3.28 9.10 -23.12
C LEU A 21 -4.46 8.45 -23.84
N ILE A 22 -4.71 8.74 -25.12
CA ILE A 22 -5.83 8.11 -25.87
C ILE A 22 -5.60 6.60 -26.12
N GLY A 23 -4.52 5.97 -25.61
CA GLY A 23 -4.21 4.55 -25.89
C GLY A 23 -3.62 3.68 -24.78
N ILE A 24 -3.36 4.18 -23.56
CA ILE A 24 -2.65 3.38 -22.53
C ILE A 24 -3.62 2.95 -21.43
N LYS A 25 -3.98 1.66 -21.42
CA LYS A 25 -4.91 1.04 -20.46
C LYS A 25 -4.30 0.88 -19.05
N TYR A 26 -2.98 0.75 -18.94
CA TYR A 26 -2.26 0.48 -17.69
C TYR A 26 -1.04 1.38 -17.51
N LEU A 27 -0.79 1.86 -16.29
CA LEU A 27 0.35 2.74 -15.98
C LEU A 27 1.71 2.03 -16.14
N PHE A 28 1.77 0.74 -15.82
CA PHE A 28 2.98 -0.09 -15.88
C PHE A 28 2.65 -1.44 -16.56
N PRO A 29 2.48 -1.48 -17.90
CA PRO A 29 2.10 -2.71 -18.60
C PRO A 29 3.21 -3.77 -18.52
N GLY A 30 2.83 -5.03 -18.31
CA GLY A 30 3.71 -6.20 -18.22
C GLY A 30 4.41 -6.39 -16.87
N LEU A 31 4.43 -5.37 -16.01
CA LEU A 31 5.08 -5.39 -14.70
C LEU A 31 4.22 -6.16 -13.69
N LYS A 32 4.76 -7.21 -13.07
CA LYS A 32 4.03 -8.00 -12.08
C LYS A 32 4.11 -7.35 -10.70
N ILE A 33 2.97 -6.87 -10.19
CA ILE A 33 2.91 -6.07 -8.95
C ILE A 33 2.14 -6.83 -7.88
N GLY A 34 2.80 -7.12 -6.77
CA GLY A 34 2.19 -7.70 -5.58
C GLY A 34 1.70 -6.62 -4.60
N ILE A 35 0.43 -6.66 -4.19
CA ILE A 35 -0.11 -5.83 -3.11
C ILE A 35 -0.38 -6.72 -1.90
N VAL A 36 0.38 -6.51 -0.84
CA VAL A 36 0.28 -7.24 0.42
C VAL A 36 -0.54 -6.43 1.41
N ILE A 37 -1.63 -7.02 1.92
CA ILE A 37 -2.54 -6.39 2.87
C ILE A 37 -2.61 -7.24 4.15
N PRO A 38 -1.77 -6.95 5.15
CA PRO A 38 -1.93 -7.53 6.48
C PRO A 38 -3.24 -7.03 7.11
N ALA A 39 -4.04 -7.93 7.65
CA ALA A 39 -5.31 -7.60 8.28
C ALA A 39 -5.51 -8.38 9.58
N PHE A 40 -6.00 -7.72 10.63
CA PHE A 40 -6.41 -8.34 11.88
C PHE A 40 -7.59 -7.58 12.46
N ASN A 41 -8.77 -8.21 12.49
CA ASN A 41 -10.03 -7.61 12.92
C ASN A 41 -10.40 -6.31 12.16
N GLU A 42 -10.36 -6.37 10.84
CA GLU A 42 -10.63 -5.28 9.90
C GLU A 42 -11.93 -5.48 9.10
N GLU A 43 -12.95 -6.18 9.65
CA GLU A 43 -14.18 -6.50 8.90
C GLU A 43 -14.90 -5.27 8.33
N LEU A 44 -14.76 -4.11 8.99
CA LEU A 44 -15.39 -2.85 8.56
C LEU A 44 -14.59 -2.11 7.48
N ASN A 45 -13.28 -2.35 7.38
CA ASN A 45 -12.38 -1.55 6.54
C ASN A 45 -11.87 -2.31 5.32
N ILE A 46 -11.63 -3.63 5.45
CA ILE A 46 -10.94 -4.42 4.43
C ILE A 46 -11.64 -4.36 3.07
N GLY A 47 -12.98 -4.42 3.04
CA GLY A 47 -13.74 -4.32 1.79
C GLY A 47 -13.54 -2.97 1.10
N ASN A 48 -13.64 -1.87 1.85
CA ASN A 48 -13.44 -0.53 1.33
C ASN A 48 -11.98 -0.28 0.90
N THR A 49 -11.00 -0.87 1.58
CA THR A 49 -9.59 -0.83 1.17
C THR A 49 -9.41 -1.53 -0.18
N LEU A 50 -9.99 -2.72 -0.36
CA LEU A 50 -9.91 -3.50 -1.59
C LEU A 50 -10.60 -2.82 -2.77
N GLU A 51 -11.79 -2.24 -2.57
CA GLU A 51 -12.53 -1.50 -3.62
C GLU A 51 -11.75 -0.28 -4.15
N ARG A 52 -10.94 0.34 -3.30
CA ARG A 52 -10.18 1.56 -3.66
C ARG A 52 -8.89 1.28 -4.42
N ILE A 53 -8.48 0.02 -4.55
CA ILE A 53 -7.25 -0.34 -5.27
C ILE A 53 -7.46 -0.07 -6.77
N PRO A 54 -6.65 0.79 -7.41
CA PRO A 54 -6.84 1.10 -8.81
C PRO A 54 -6.47 -0.09 -9.70
N THR A 55 -7.37 -0.44 -10.62
CA THR A 55 -7.23 -1.58 -11.54
C THR A 55 -6.38 -1.26 -12.77
N ASN A 56 -6.02 0.01 -12.97
CA ASN A 56 -5.23 0.49 -14.10
C ASN A 56 -3.73 0.64 -13.77
N ILE A 57 -3.25 0.13 -12.62
CA ILE A 57 -1.81 0.20 -12.31
C ILE A 57 -1.03 -0.72 -13.25
N SER A 58 -1.43 -1.99 -13.35
CA SER A 58 -0.79 -3.00 -14.19
C SER A 58 -1.83 -4.04 -14.62
N ASP A 59 -1.59 -4.71 -15.75
CA ASP A 59 -2.33 -5.87 -16.22
C ASP A 59 -1.99 -7.16 -15.45
N ARG A 60 -0.96 -7.14 -14.60
CA ARG A 60 -0.44 -8.30 -13.85
C ARG A 60 -0.37 -8.00 -12.35
N MET A 61 -1.51 -7.65 -11.76
CA MET A 61 -1.62 -7.40 -10.32
C MET A 61 -1.93 -8.67 -9.53
N GLU A 62 -1.22 -8.88 -8.43
CA GLU A 62 -1.43 -9.98 -7.48
C GLU A 62 -1.73 -9.38 -6.11
N ILE A 63 -3.01 -9.32 -5.74
CA ILE A 63 -3.43 -8.80 -4.44
C ILE A 63 -3.52 -9.97 -3.46
N VAL A 64 -2.90 -9.85 -2.30
CA VAL A 64 -2.95 -10.84 -1.22
C VAL A 64 -3.34 -10.19 0.11
N VAL A 65 -4.45 -10.65 0.67
CA VAL A 65 -4.85 -10.33 2.04
C VAL A 65 -4.32 -11.41 2.97
N VAL A 66 -3.58 -11.01 3.99
CA VAL A 66 -3.09 -11.92 5.03
C VAL A 66 -3.91 -11.67 6.29
N ASP A 67 -4.94 -12.50 6.50
CA ASP A 67 -5.73 -12.50 7.74
C ASP A 67 -4.91 -13.13 8.87
N ASP A 68 -4.43 -12.31 9.79
CA ASP A 68 -3.60 -12.71 10.92
C ASP A 68 -4.43 -13.29 12.08
N GLY A 69 -5.29 -14.27 11.77
CA GLY A 69 -6.10 -14.97 12.76
C GLY A 69 -7.21 -14.11 13.35
N SER A 70 -7.91 -13.32 12.53
CA SER A 70 -9.04 -12.52 12.98
C SER A 70 -10.18 -13.39 13.55
N VAL A 71 -10.85 -12.86 14.56
CA VAL A 71 -12.02 -13.47 15.20
C VAL A 71 -13.35 -12.93 14.66
N ASP A 72 -13.29 -11.82 13.94
CA ASP A 72 -14.42 -11.17 13.28
C ASP A 72 -14.63 -11.72 11.84
N ASN A 73 -15.40 -11.00 11.01
CA ASN A 73 -15.67 -11.42 9.64
C ASN A 73 -14.62 -10.97 8.61
N THR A 74 -13.45 -10.47 9.00
CA THR A 74 -12.39 -9.98 8.07
C THR A 74 -12.12 -10.96 6.93
N TYR A 75 -11.91 -12.24 7.25
CA TYR A 75 -11.70 -13.30 6.25
C TYR A 75 -12.87 -13.46 5.28
N LYS A 76 -14.11 -13.40 5.79
CA LYS A 76 -15.31 -13.55 4.96
C LYS A 76 -15.49 -12.36 4.03
N VAL A 77 -15.27 -11.15 4.54
CA VAL A 77 -15.37 -9.91 3.74
C VAL A 77 -14.32 -9.94 2.63
N ALA A 78 -13.07 -10.26 2.93
CA ALA A 78 -12.02 -10.38 1.93
C ALA A 78 -12.34 -11.41 0.83
N ARG A 79 -12.98 -12.54 1.20
CA ARG A 79 -13.39 -13.59 0.24
C ARG A 79 -14.42 -13.16 -0.80
N CYS A 80 -15.11 -12.05 -0.59
CA CYS A 80 -16.04 -11.50 -1.58
C CYS A 80 -15.32 -10.82 -2.75
N PHE A 81 -14.01 -10.62 -2.66
CA PHE A 81 -13.18 -9.97 -3.67
C PHE A 81 -12.34 -10.99 -4.44
N ASP A 82 -11.99 -10.66 -5.68
CA ASP A 82 -11.08 -11.44 -6.51
C ASP A 82 -9.62 -11.20 -6.09
N VAL A 83 -9.27 -11.71 -4.91
CA VAL A 83 -7.95 -11.57 -4.29
C VAL A 83 -7.48 -12.88 -3.67
N ASN A 84 -6.16 -13.02 -3.55
CA ASN A 84 -5.57 -14.13 -2.81
C ASN A 84 -5.75 -13.88 -1.31
N ILE A 85 -6.01 -14.93 -0.53
CA ILE A 85 -6.19 -14.81 0.92
C ILE A 85 -5.40 -15.91 1.62
N ILE A 86 -4.54 -15.50 2.55
CA ILE A 86 -3.79 -16.40 3.43
C ILE A 86 -4.26 -16.14 4.84
N ARG A 87 -4.74 -17.18 5.52
CA ARG A 87 -5.22 -17.08 6.91
C ARG A 87 -4.23 -17.75 7.85
N HIS A 88 -3.77 -17.01 8.86
CA HIS A 88 -3.05 -17.59 9.98
C HIS A 88 -4.03 -18.22 10.99
N PRO A 89 -3.67 -19.34 11.63
CA PRO A 89 -4.54 -20.01 12.60
C PRO A 89 -4.74 -19.20 13.89
N ASN A 90 -3.78 -18.35 14.23
CA ASN A 90 -3.80 -17.43 15.35
C ASN A 90 -3.07 -16.15 14.96
N ASN A 91 -3.28 -15.06 15.70
CA ASN A 91 -2.53 -13.83 15.53
C ASN A 91 -1.04 -14.07 15.81
N ARG A 92 -0.19 -13.70 14.84
CA ARG A 92 1.27 -13.83 14.87
C ARG A 92 1.96 -12.47 14.82
N GLY A 93 1.20 -11.39 14.79
CA GLY A 93 1.62 -10.01 14.69
C GLY A 93 1.74 -9.53 13.24
N TYR A 94 1.55 -8.23 13.06
CA TYR A 94 1.63 -7.53 11.77
C TYR A 94 2.88 -7.91 10.96
N GLY A 95 4.06 -7.91 11.60
CA GLY A 95 5.31 -8.28 10.92
C GLY A 95 5.34 -9.71 10.38
N ALA A 96 4.67 -10.66 11.05
CA ALA A 96 4.55 -12.03 10.56
C ALA A 96 3.60 -12.12 9.37
N ALA A 97 2.46 -11.41 9.43
CA ALA A 97 1.51 -11.32 8.32
C ALA A 97 2.15 -10.67 7.07
N THR A 98 2.88 -9.58 7.25
CA THR A 98 3.66 -8.91 6.19
C THR A 98 4.69 -9.85 5.57
N LYS A 99 5.46 -10.60 6.39
CA LYS A 99 6.42 -11.59 5.88
C LYS A 99 5.74 -12.69 5.07
N THR A 100 4.58 -13.17 5.52
CA THR A 100 3.80 -14.17 4.79
C THR A 100 3.38 -13.64 3.41
N GLY A 101 2.87 -12.41 3.33
CA GLY A 101 2.48 -11.81 2.06
C GLY A 101 3.66 -11.50 1.14
N LEU A 102 4.79 -11.03 1.67
CA LEU A 102 6.01 -10.83 0.87
C LEU A 102 6.55 -12.15 0.31
N ARG A 103 6.47 -13.24 1.08
CA ARG A 103 6.83 -14.57 0.58
C ARG A 103 5.90 -15.01 -0.55
N PHE A 104 4.60 -14.77 -0.44
CA PHE A 104 3.65 -15.01 -1.53
C PHE A 104 4.05 -14.24 -2.80
N CYS A 105 4.38 -12.95 -2.69
CA CYS A 105 4.84 -12.16 -3.84
C CYS A 105 6.13 -12.73 -4.45
N LYS A 106 7.07 -13.20 -3.62
CA LYS A 106 8.30 -13.84 -4.07
C LYS A 106 8.03 -15.16 -4.82
N GLU A 107 7.16 -16.01 -4.28
CA GLU A 107 6.75 -17.28 -4.92
C GLU A 107 6.01 -17.07 -6.23
N ARG A 108 5.32 -15.92 -6.37
CA ARG A 108 4.66 -15.49 -7.60
C ARG A 108 5.59 -14.74 -8.56
N GLU A 109 6.86 -14.58 -8.23
CA GLU A 109 7.83 -13.85 -9.06
C GLU A 109 7.34 -12.42 -9.38
N CYS A 110 6.79 -11.72 -8.39
CA CYS A 110 6.43 -10.31 -8.54
C CYS A 110 7.70 -9.47 -8.68
N ASP A 111 7.70 -8.54 -9.65
CA ASP A 111 8.79 -7.59 -9.87
C ASP A 111 8.85 -6.54 -8.75
N VAL A 112 7.67 -6.11 -8.27
CA VAL A 112 7.51 -5.12 -7.20
C VAL A 112 6.48 -5.61 -6.19
N ALA A 113 6.78 -5.43 -4.90
CA ALA A 113 5.83 -5.70 -3.81
C ALA A 113 5.57 -4.42 -3.01
N ILE A 114 4.29 -4.16 -2.72
CA ILE A 114 3.84 -3.03 -1.90
C ILE A 114 3.09 -3.58 -0.70
N ILE A 115 3.34 -2.97 0.45
CA ILE A 115 2.58 -3.24 1.67
C ILE A 115 1.58 -2.11 1.84
N LEU A 116 0.30 -2.47 1.99
CA LEU A 116 -0.81 -1.55 2.19
C LEU A 116 -1.62 -2.02 3.42
N ASP A 117 -1.83 -1.14 4.40
CA ASP A 117 -2.60 -1.50 5.60
C ASP A 117 -4.09 -1.68 5.27
N GLY A 118 -4.74 -2.65 5.94
CA GLY A 118 -6.16 -2.96 5.74
C GLY A 118 -7.15 -1.93 6.31
N ASP A 119 -6.67 -1.02 7.17
CA ASP A 119 -7.47 -0.03 7.93
C ASP A 119 -8.01 1.14 7.11
N GLY A 120 -7.60 1.25 5.83
CA GLY A 120 -8.05 2.30 4.91
C GLY A 120 -7.43 3.68 5.16
N GLN A 121 -6.42 3.82 6.03
CA GLN A 121 -5.74 5.09 6.26
C GLN A 121 -4.86 5.53 5.09
N HIS A 122 -4.35 4.59 4.31
CA HIS A 122 -3.55 4.89 3.12
C HIS A 122 -4.43 4.86 1.89
N ASN A 123 -4.42 5.94 1.11
CA ASN A 123 -5.17 5.99 -0.15
C ASN A 123 -4.41 5.20 -1.24
N PRO A 124 -4.99 4.10 -1.77
CA PRO A 124 -4.33 3.27 -2.78
C PRO A 124 -4.03 4.00 -4.09
N LYS A 125 -4.66 5.15 -4.36
CA LYS A 125 -4.35 6.02 -5.51
C LYS A 125 -2.87 6.44 -5.56
N TYR A 126 -2.19 6.50 -4.41
CA TYR A 126 -0.78 6.87 -4.34
C TYR A 126 0.19 5.71 -4.62
N ILE A 127 -0.29 4.47 -4.81
CA ILE A 127 0.55 3.31 -5.13
C ILE A 127 1.49 3.60 -6.31
N GLN A 128 0.99 4.24 -7.36
CA GLN A 128 1.79 4.62 -8.54
C GLN A 128 3.01 5.49 -8.20
N ASN A 129 2.94 6.31 -7.15
CA ASN A 129 4.03 7.19 -6.73
C ASN A 129 5.16 6.43 -6.03
N PHE A 130 4.88 5.23 -5.52
CA PHE A 130 5.87 4.33 -4.93
C PHE A 130 6.51 3.41 -5.98
N ILE A 131 5.74 2.98 -6.97
CA ILE A 131 6.25 2.12 -8.05
C ILE A 131 7.16 2.90 -8.99
N ARG A 132 6.78 4.14 -9.33
CA ARG A 132 7.48 4.93 -10.35
C ARG A 132 8.99 5.06 -10.07
N PRO A 133 9.46 5.44 -8.87
CA PRO A 133 10.91 5.54 -8.61
C PRO A 133 11.63 4.18 -8.65
N ILE A 134 10.93 3.07 -8.35
CA ILE A 134 11.52 1.73 -8.44
C ILE A 134 11.82 1.40 -9.91
N VAL A 135 10.85 1.66 -10.79
CA VAL A 135 10.91 1.31 -12.21
C VAL A 135 11.77 2.29 -13.02
N GLU A 136 11.59 3.59 -12.82
CA GLU A 136 12.21 4.64 -13.66
C GLU A 136 13.60 5.03 -13.16
N ASP A 137 13.80 5.12 -11.84
CA ASP A 137 15.06 5.57 -11.24
C ASP A 137 15.95 4.41 -10.76
N ASN A 138 15.52 3.16 -11.01
CA ASN A 138 16.20 1.93 -10.60
C ASN A 138 16.54 1.93 -9.09
N ILE A 139 15.53 2.22 -8.27
CA ILE A 139 15.63 2.28 -6.81
C ILE A 139 15.16 0.98 -6.18
N ASP A 140 15.90 0.48 -5.18
CA ASP A 140 15.58 -0.80 -4.54
C ASP A 140 14.34 -0.74 -3.63
N PHE A 141 14.03 0.42 -3.04
CA PHE A 141 12.96 0.56 -2.05
C PHE A 141 12.45 2.00 -1.89
N THR A 142 11.14 2.13 -1.65
CA THR A 142 10.46 3.41 -1.40
C THR A 142 9.62 3.36 -0.12
N ILE A 143 9.61 4.45 0.66
CA ILE A 143 8.83 4.56 1.92
C ILE A 143 7.93 5.80 1.87
N GLY A 144 6.68 5.64 2.30
CA GLY A 144 5.77 6.76 2.50
C GLY A 144 6.17 7.60 3.72
N ASN A 145 6.57 8.85 3.49
CA ASN A 145 6.89 9.78 4.57
C ASN A 145 5.75 10.77 4.82
N ARG A 146 5.03 10.59 5.93
CA ARG A 146 3.98 11.52 6.39
C ARG A 146 4.53 12.81 6.99
N PHE A 147 5.79 12.83 7.44
CA PHE A 147 6.40 13.93 8.18
C PHE A 147 6.91 15.10 7.32
N LYS A 148 6.91 14.98 5.99
CA LYS A 148 7.27 16.12 5.14
C LYS A 148 6.28 17.30 5.25
N TYR A 149 5.07 17.05 5.76
CA TYR A 149 4.06 18.06 6.13
C TYR A 149 4.01 18.38 7.62
N TYR A 150 4.92 17.85 8.44
CA TYR A 150 4.94 18.10 9.88
C TYR A 150 5.02 19.61 10.16
N TYR A 151 5.72 20.39 9.33
CA TYR A 151 5.79 21.85 9.44
C TYR A 151 4.47 22.58 9.13
N ASN A 152 3.56 21.99 8.35
CA ASN A 152 2.24 22.56 8.01
C ASN A 152 1.10 22.08 8.93
N MET A 153 1.39 21.27 9.94
CA MET A 153 0.37 20.88 10.94
C MET A 153 0.07 22.03 11.91
N ASN A 154 -1.21 22.20 12.25
CA ASN A 154 -1.69 23.09 13.30
C ASN A 154 -0.91 22.86 14.62
N THR A 155 -0.51 23.95 15.28
CA THR A 155 0.44 23.94 16.41
C THR A 155 0.04 23.00 17.54
N TYR A 156 -1.26 22.85 17.80
CA TYR A 156 -1.82 21.94 18.80
C TYR A 156 -1.56 20.46 18.46
N ARG A 157 -1.68 20.03 17.19
CA ARG A 157 -1.36 18.64 16.80
C ARG A 157 0.14 18.34 16.91
N LYS A 158 1.01 19.32 16.65
CA LYS A 158 2.46 19.18 16.84
C LYS A 158 2.80 18.97 18.32
N LEU A 159 2.17 19.75 19.20
CA LEU A 159 2.37 19.65 20.66
C LEU A 159 1.88 18.30 21.18
N CYS A 160 0.67 17.87 20.81
CA CYS A 160 0.15 16.56 21.21
C CYS A 160 1.04 15.41 20.71
N SER A 161 1.49 15.44 19.45
CA SER A 161 2.35 14.38 18.91
C SER A 161 3.70 14.30 19.65
N LYS A 162 4.28 15.46 20.01
CA LYS A 162 5.54 15.53 20.74
C LYS A 162 5.41 15.12 22.20
N LEU A 163 4.30 15.49 22.86
CA LEU A 163 3.99 15.02 24.21
C LEU A 163 3.80 13.50 24.22
N MET A 164 3.01 12.95 23.29
CA MET A 164 2.79 11.51 23.19
C MET A 164 4.10 10.74 22.95
N SER A 165 5.02 11.25 22.14
CA SER A 165 6.33 10.60 21.97
C SER A 165 7.21 10.60 23.22
N VAL A 166 7.00 11.54 24.15
CA VAL A 166 7.74 11.61 25.43
C VAL A 166 7.13 10.67 26.47
N PHE A 167 5.83 10.37 26.40
CA PHE A 167 5.17 9.41 27.28
C PHE A 167 5.40 7.94 26.88
N TYR A 168 5.89 7.68 25.66
CA TYR A 168 6.17 6.34 25.14
C TYR A 168 7.69 5.99 25.13
N LEU A 169 8.51 6.84 25.75
CA LEU A 169 9.92 6.57 26.11
C LEU A 169 10.01 6.32 27.61
#